data_AF-A0A7C1PIZ5-F1
#
_entry.id   AF-A0A7C1PIZ5-F1
#
_cell.length_a   1.000
_cell.length_b   1.000
_cell.length_c   1.000
_cell.angle_alpha   90.00
_cell.angle_beta   90.00
_cell.angle_gamma   90.00
#
_symmetry.space_group_name_H-M   'P 1'
#
loop_
_entity.id
_entity.type
_entity.pdbx_description
1 polymer ?
#
loop_
_entity_poly.entity_id
_entity_poly.type
_entity_poly.pdbx_seq_one_letter_code
_entity_poly.pdbx_strand_id
1 'polypeptide(L)'
;MNEITTTDLSKFGFREIAMAKDLLVKWVERGLPDDFEQDEVTIMMNFNSGNVFLTNSEFQTAMMNGNKLESFYNCPICGHEGFIEEMEHHDFKHKKGR
;
A
#
# COMPACT_ATOMS: atom_id res chain seq x y z
N MET A 1 -2.11 23.44 6.17
CA MET A 1 -1.48 22.11 6.03
C MET A 1 -1.69 21.68 4.60
N ASN A 2 -0.65 21.17 3.92
CA ASN A 2 -0.84 20.53 2.63
C ASN A 2 -1.50 19.17 2.88
N GLU A 3 -2.55 18.86 2.13
CA GLU A 3 -3.19 17.55 2.13
C GLU A 3 -2.16 16.53 1.62
N ILE A 4 -1.86 15.49 2.40
CA ILE A 4 -0.83 14.48 2.06
C ILE A 4 -1.45 13.34 1.27
N THR A 5 -2.65 12.94 1.65
CA THR A 5 -3.42 11.88 0.99
C THR A 5 -4.86 12.34 0.74
N THR A 6 -5.53 11.71 -0.21
CA THR A 6 -6.95 11.98 -0.48
C THR A 6 -7.67 10.75 -0.99
N THR A 7 -8.95 10.65 -0.66
CA THR A 7 -9.89 9.66 -1.19
C THR A 7 -10.86 10.29 -2.19
N ASP A 8 -10.75 11.60 -2.41
CA ASP A 8 -11.54 12.34 -3.38
C ASP A 8 -11.02 12.08 -4.80
N LEU A 9 -11.71 11.19 -5.53
CA LEU A 9 -11.37 10.83 -6.91
C LEU A 9 -11.35 12.02 -7.87
N SER A 10 -12.04 13.14 -7.56
CA SER A 10 -11.99 14.34 -8.41
C SER A 10 -10.61 15.03 -8.38
N LYS A 11 -9.78 14.72 -7.38
CA LYS A 11 -8.41 15.23 -7.26
C LYS A 11 -7.37 14.34 -7.93
N PHE A 12 -7.76 13.18 -8.47
CA PHE A 12 -6.85 12.26 -9.12
C PHE A 12 -6.57 12.74 -10.56
N GLY A 13 -5.32 12.66 -10.99
CA GLY A 13 -4.97 12.82 -12.39
C GLY A 13 -5.35 11.58 -13.22
N PHE A 14 -5.28 11.68 -14.55
CA PHE A 14 -5.59 10.54 -15.43
C PHE A 14 -4.70 9.32 -15.16
N ARG A 15 -3.44 9.54 -14.76
CA ARG A 15 -2.51 8.46 -14.39
C ARG A 15 -3.01 7.74 -13.13
N GLU A 16 -3.38 8.50 -12.11
CA GLU A 16 -3.84 7.95 -10.83
C GLU A 16 -5.20 7.27 -10.96
N ILE A 17 -6.10 7.77 -11.82
CA ILE A 17 -7.33 7.07 -12.19
C ILE A 17 -7.02 5.73 -12.88
N ALA A 18 -6.02 5.68 -13.77
CA ALA A 18 -5.63 4.42 -14.41
C ALA A 18 -5.08 3.41 -13.39
N MET A 19 -4.31 3.86 -12.40
CA MET A 19 -3.82 3.03 -11.29
C MET A 19 -4.97 2.52 -10.41
N ALA A 20 -5.94 3.39 -10.07
CA ALA A 20 -7.15 2.99 -9.36
C ALA A 20 -7.94 1.91 -10.12
N LYS A 21 -8.06 2.06 -11.45
CA LYS A 21 -8.68 1.05 -12.31
C LYS A 21 -7.92 -0.27 -12.27
N ASP A 22 -6.59 -0.27 -12.29
CA ASP A 22 -5.80 -1.50 -12.22
C ASP A 22 -5.98 -2.23 -10.87
N LEU A 23 -6.06 -1.49 -9.75
CA LEU A 23 -6.38 -2.06 -8.42
C LEU A 23 -7.75 -2.77 -8.43
N LEU A 24 -8.79 -2.09 -8.93
CA LEU A 24 -10.15 -2.63 -8.96
C LEU A 24 -10.27 -3.84 -9.88
N VAL A 25 -9.65 -3.80 -11.06
CA VAL A 25 -9.60 -4.95 -11.98
C VAL A 25 -8.92 -6.13 -11.30
N LYS A 26 -7.77 -5.91 -10.65
CA LYS A 26 -7.04 -7.00 -10.01
C LYS A 26 -7.81 -7.61 -8.83
N TRP A 27 -8.47 -6.78 -8.04
CA TRP A 27 -9.38 -7.23 -6.99
C TRP A 27 -10.49 -8.12 -7.56
N VAL A 28 -11.18 -7.69 -8.61
CA VAL A 28 -12.23 -8.52 -9.24
C VAL A 28 -11.68 -9.85 -9.79
N GLU A 29 -10.48 -9.84 -10.37
CA GLU A 29 -9.87 -11.02 -10.97
C GLU A 29 -9.36 -12.06 -9.94
N ARG A 30 -8.83 -11.60 -8.80
CA ARG A 30 -8.04 -12.45 -7.89
C ARG A 30 -8.39 -12.33 -6.41
N GLY A 31 -9.25 -11.40 -6.03
CA GLY A 31 -9.52 -11.05 -4.63
C GLY A 31 -8.53 -10.02 -4.07
N LEU A 32 -8.74 -9.68 -2.80
CA LEU A 32 -7.80 -8.90 -1.98
C LEU A 32 -6.72 -9.84 -1.41
N PRO A 33 -5.57 -9.31 -0.95
CA PRO A 33 -4.58 -10.11 -0.23
C PRO A 33 -5.19 -10.81 0.99
N ASP A 34 -4.75 -12.03 1.28
CA ASP A 34 -5.30 -12.85 2.38
C ASP A 34 -5.10 -12.21 3.76
N ASP A 35 -4.13 -11.32 3.91
CA ASP A 35 -3.79 -10.61 5.14
C ASP A 35 -4.31 -9.16 5.17
N PHE A 36 -5.22 -8.80 4.26
CA PHE A 36 -5.82 -7.47 4.17
C PHE A 36 -7.30 -7.51 4.60
N GLU A 37 -7.62 -6.78 5.67
CA GLU A 37 -8.99 -6.68 6.20
C GLU A 37 -9.94 -5.96 5.22
N GLN A 38 -11.18 -6.42 5.16
CA GLN A 38 -12.14 -5.97 4.14
C GLN A 38 -13.15 -4.93 4.62
N ASP A 39 -12.98 -4.44 5.85
CA ASP A 39 -13.82 -3.39 6.40
C ASP A 39 -13.37 -2.00 5.92
N GLU A 40 -14.33 -1.22 5.41
CA GLU A 40 -14.11 0.15 4.93
C GLU A 40 -13.03 0.30 3.84
N VAL A 41 -12.90 -0.69 2.95
CA VAL A 41 -11.94 -0.64 1.83
C VAL A 41 -12.17 0.59 0.96
N THR A 42 -11.14 1.43 0.86
CA THR A 42 -11.18 2.73 0.21
C THR A 42 -9.96 2.94 -0.69
N ILE A 43 -10.17 3.50 -1.88
CA ILE A 43 -9.08 3.94 -2.75
C ILE A 43 -8.52 5.26 -2.23
N MET A 44 -7.20 5.33 -2.06
CA MET A 44 -6.50 6.51 -1.59
C MET A 44 -5.31 6.83 -2.51
N MET A 45 -5.03 8.12 -2.69
CA MET A 45 -3.85 8.61 -3.39
C MET A 45 -2.97 9.41 -2.43
N ASN A 46 -1.66 9.22 -2.51
CA ASN A 46 -0.67 10.05 -1.82
C ASN A 46 -0.12 11.13 -2.77
N PHE A 47 -0.31 12.41 -2.46
CA PHE A 47 0.10 13.52 -3.32
C PHE A 47 1.62 13.64 -3.49
N ASN A 48 2.41 13.21 -2.51
CA ASN A 48 3.86 13.34 -2.56
C ASN A 48 4.50 12.31 -3.52
N SER A 49 3.94 11.10 -3.58
CA SER A 49 4.44 10.03 -4.47
C SER A 49 3.64 9.90 -5.77
N GLY A 50 2.37 10.31 -5.78
CA GLY A 50 1.41 9.98 -6.83
C GLY A 50 0.95 8.52 -6.79
N ASN A 51 1.30 7.77 -5.73
CA ASN A 51 0.87 6.39 -5.59
C ASN A 51 -0.62 6.32 -5.25
N VAL A 52 -1.29 5.31 -5.82
CA VAL A 52 -2.68 4.96 -5.54
C VAL A 52 -2.73 3.56 -4.99
N PHE A 53 -3.50 3.39 -3.92
CA PHE A 53 -3.55 2.15 -3.15
C PHE A 53 -4.94 1.94 -2.54
N LEU A 54 -5.22 0.71 -2.13
CA LEU A 54 -6.35 0.41 -1.27
C LEU A 54 -5.92 0.53 0.19
N THR A 55 -6.79 1.09 1.02
CA THR A 55 -6.65 1.11 2.47
C THR A 55 -7.97 0.72 3.13
N ASN A 56 -7.95 0.47 4.43
CA ASN A 56 -9.09 -0.03 5.20
C ASN A 56 -9.11 0.59 6.61
N SER A 57 -10.06 0.17 7.45
CA SER A 57 -10.18 0.66 8.83
C SER A 57 -8.94 0.38 9.71
N GLU A 58 -8.14 -0.63 9.34
CA GLU A 58 -6.90 -1.02 10.04
C GLU A 58 -5.64 -0.30 9.51
N PHE A 59 -5.81 0.69 8.63
CA PHE A 59 -4.73 1.44 7.99
C PHE A 59 -3.74 0.56 7.21
N GLN A 60 -4.16 -0.64 6.81
CA GLN A 60 -3.37 -1.47 5.93
C GLN A 60 -3.31 -0.85 4.53
N THR A 61 -2.29 -1.20 3.77
CA THR A 61 -2.09 -0.69 2.41
C THR A 61 -1.96 -1.88 1.47
N ALA A 62 -2.75 -1.91 0.40
CA ALA A 62 -2.58 -2.87 -0.69
C ALA A 62 -2.33 -2.13 -2.01
N MET A 63 -1.31 -2.56 -2.74
CA MET A 63 -0.77 -1.88 -3.93
C MET A 63 -0.50 -2.87 -5.07
N MET A 64 -0.42 -2.33 -6.29
CA MET A 64 0.03 -3.11 -7.44
C MET A 64 1.53 -3.39 -7.32
N ASN A 65 1.90 -4.66 -7.20
CA ASN A 65 3.25 -5.18 -7.39
C ASN A 65 3.34 -5.86 -8.76
N GLY A 66 3.73 -5.11 -9.79
CA GLY A 66 3.64 -5.56 -11.17
C GLY A 66 2.20 -5.91 -11.56
N ASN A 67 1.88 -7.20 -11.71
CA ASN A 67 0.54 -7.69 -12.09
C ASN A 67 -0.23 -8.35 -10.92
N LYS A 68 0.23 -8.15 -9.68
CA LYS A 68 -0.42 -8.67 -8.47
C LYS A 68 -0.86 -7.52 -7.58
N LEU A 69 -1.96 -7.71 -6.87
CA LEU A 69 -2.39 -6.83 -5.80
C LEU A 69 -1.89 -7.46 -4.50
N GLU A 70 -0.99 -6.78 -3.81
CA GLU A 70 -0.31 -7.31 -2.62
C GLU A 70 -0.34 -6.28 -1.49
N SER A 71 -0.32 -6.76 -0.25
CA SER A 71 -0.13 -5.92 0.93
C SER A 71 1.26 -5.27 0.89
N PHE A 72 1.30 -3.99 1.25
CA PHE A 72 2.51 -3.19 1.37
C PHE A 72 2.73 -2.87 2.84
N TYR A 73 3.88 -3.29 3.36
CA TYR A 73 4.17 -3.28 4.78
C TYR A 73 5.06 -2.12 5.15
N ASN A 74 4.96 -1.69 6.40
CA ASN A 74 5.93 -0.81 7.02
C ASN A 74 6.50 -1.47 8.28
N CYS A 75 7.80 -1.36 8.48
CA CYS A 75 8.45 -1.78 9.72
C CYS A 75 8.41 -0.61 10.70
N PRO A 76 7.68 -0.71 11.83
CA PRO A 76 7.58 0.39 12.78
C PRO A 76 8.90 0.66 13.53
N ILE A 77 9.87 -0.26 13.46
CA ILE A 77 11.15 -0.15 14.18
C ILE A 77 12.21 0.54 13.31
N CYS A 78 12.40 0.09 12.07
CA CYS A 78 13.46 0.60 11.20
C CYS A 78 12.97 1.54 10.10
N GLY A 79 11.65 1.67 9.91
CA GLY A 79 11.06 2.50 8.86
C GLY A 79 11.23 1.94 7.45
N HIS A 80 11.65 0.68 7.31
CA HIS A 80 11.67 0.00 6.00
C HIS A 80 10.23 -0.27 5.55
N GLU A 81 9.95 0.01 4.29
CA GLU A 81 8.64 -0.19 3.68
C GLU A 81 8.81 -0.98 2.39
N GLY A 82 7.88 -1.89 2.09
CA GLY A 82 7.99 -2.76 0.92
C GLY A 82 6.92 -3.83 0.86
N PHE A 83 6.89 -4.54 -0.27
CA PHE A 83 6.15 -5.81 -0.38
C PHE A 83 6.84 -6.90 0.44
N ILE A 84 6.15 -8.01 0.72
CA ILE A 84 6.66 -9.05 1.63
C ILE A 84 8.05 -9.58 1.24
N GLU A 85 8.34 -9.70 -0.06
CA GLU A 85 9.64 -10.14 -0.57
C GLU A 85 10.76 -9.11 -0.34
N GLU A 86 10.41 -7.84 -0.18
CA GLU A 86 11.33 -6.72 0.09
C GLU A 86 11.53 -6.52 1.60
N MET A 87 10.62 -7.05 2.43
CA MET A 87 10.66 -6.95 3.89
C MET A 87 11.70 -7.87 4.53
N GLU A 88 12.78 -8.23 3.83
CA GLU A 88 13.94 -8.92 4.40
C GLU A 88 14.52 -8.09 5.55
N HIS A 89 14.06 -8.38 6.76
CA HIS A 89 14.71 -7.91 7.96
C HIS A 89 16.02 -8.67 8.07
N HIS A 90 17.09 -8.03 7.59
CA HIS A 90 18.43 -8.20 8.11
C HIS A 90 18.32 -8.64 9.57
N ASP A 91 18.82 -9.85 9.85
CA ASP A 91 19.00 -10.36 11.19
C ASP A 91 19.19 -9.20 12.16
N PHE A 92 18.34 -9.12 13.18
CA PHE A 92 18.78 -8.57 14.45
C PHE A 92 19.92 -9.47 14.95
N LYS A 93 21.10 -9.37 14.31
CA LYS A 93 22.37 -9.55 14.98
C LYS A 93 22.38 -8.40 15.97
N HIS A 94 21.81 -8.67 17.14
CA HIS A 94 22.23 -8.10 18.38
C HIS A 94 23.75 -7.92 18.31
N LYS A 95 24.21 -6.69 18.04
CA LYS A 95 25.49 -6.25 18.58
C LYS A 95 25.28 -6.13 20.09
N LYS A 96 25.15 -7.29 20.75
CA LYS A 96 25.73 -7.50 22.08
C LYS A 96 27.21 -7.71 21.84
N GLY A 97 27.90 -6.61 21.52
CA GLY A 97 29.35 -6.51 21.58
C GLY A 97 29.65 -5.44 22.60
N ARG A 98 30.22 -5.89 23.73
CA ARG A 98 30.83 -5.07 24.77
C ARG A 98 31.76 -4.00 24.21
#